data_AF-A0A1V5XVG3-F1
#
_entry.id   AF-A0A1V5XVG3-F1
#
_cell.length_a   1.000
_cell.length_b   1.000
_cell.length_c   1.000
_cell.angle_alpha   90.00
_cell.angle_beta   90.00
_cell.angle_gamma   90.00
#
_symmetry.space_group_name_H-M   'P 1'
#
loop_
_entity.id
_entity.type
_entity.pdbx_description
1 polymer ?
#
loop_
_entity_poly.entity_id
_entity_poly.type
_entity_poly.pdbx_seq_one_letter_code
_entity_poly.pdbx_strand_id
1 'polypeptide(L)'
;MSYQDLWFYVLLVTAAGFVLSYIFSFFTRRWAVQYRALDMPRGGRKIHEQPTPLWGGLGILLALMLVVLFLCFDGGIFLAKISIEQIVGFLLGLIVLNVGGMLDDKYVLKPWQSIVFPILASLLVIISGTTIMHVTSPATSTAWYLNWWTWRPWDGFYVLSLPGDLITFVWLMVAVYATKITDGLDGLVTGITVIGAAMVGLLSALPTYFQPGSAILAAAVGGSYLGFLPVNKHPAKQFLGEGGSTMAGFCLGFLAIVSSAKIAIAMAVLAIPVADIFFVVLRRCWRRQNPFKGDDTHLHFRLRAAGLPYKTTIWLLWLVSAAAGSLALTLQTRGKIFLVGTMVILTGLISWFIDDLIKRKTKNRSPQ
;
A
#
# COMPACT_ATOMS: atom_id res chain seq x y z
N MET A 1 -21.56 -15.15 13.21
CA MET A 1 -21.73 -13.75 12.78
C MET A 1 -22.68 -13.72 11.59
N SER A 2 -23.81 -13.03 11.69
CA SER A 2 -24.73 -12.87 10.54
C SER A 2 -24.21 -11.81 9.55
N TYR A 3 -24.81 -11.71 8.36
CA TYR A 3 -24.45 -10.65 7.38
C TYR A 3 -24.77 -9.25 7.90
N GLN A 4 -25.89 -9.07 8.60
CA GLN A 4 -26.26 -7.77 9.15
C GLN A 4 -25.28 -7.34 10.23
N ASP A 5 -24.88 -8.28 11.09
CA ASP A 5 -23.83 -8.04 12.09
C ASP A 5 -22.53 -7.62 11.39
N LEU A 6 -22.11 -8.35 10.35
CA LEU A 6 -20.87 -8.04 9.62
C LEU A 6 -20.82 -6.60 9.13
N TRP A 7 -21.87 -6.12 8.47
CA TRP A 7 -21.90 -4.74 7.98
C TRP A 7 -21.93 -3.72 9.10
N PHE A 8 -22.64 -3.99 10.20
CA PHE A 8 -22.62 -3.15 11.39
C PHE A 8 -21.20 -3.01 11.94
N TYR A 9 -20.47 -4.13 12.13
CA TYR A 9 -19.10 -4.10 12.65
C TYR A 9 -18.11 -3.48 11.67
N VAL A 10 -18.25 -3.72 10.36
CA VAL A 10 -17.44 -3.05 9.32
C VAL A 10 -17.61 -1.53 9.42
N LEU A 11 -18.84 -1.04 9.54
CA LEU A 11 -19.11 0.40 9.69
C LEU A 11 -18.56 0.95 11.02
N LEU A 12 -18.81 0.25 12.12
CA LEU A 12 -18.33 0.63 13.46
C LEU A 12 -16.80 0.72 13.52
N VAL A 13 -16.11 -0.30 13.01
CA VAL A 13 -14.64 -0.37 13.00
C VAL A 13 -14.04 0.66 12.05
N THR A 14 -14.67 0.90 10.89
CA THR A 14 -14.26 1.98 9.99
C THR A 14 -14.39 3.34 10.69
N ALA A 15 -15.51 3.59 11.37
CA ALA A 15 -15.75 4.83 12.10
C ALA A 15 -14.78 5.01 13.28
N ALA A 16 -14.52 3.95 14.04
CA ALA A 16 -13.54 3.97 15.13
C ALA A 16 -12.13 4.29 14.62
N GLY A 17 -11.68 3.61 13.56
CA GLY A 17 -10.39 3.89 12.92
C GLY A 17 -10.32 5.32 12.39
N PHE A 18 -11.40 5.83 11.78
CA PHE A 18 -11.50 7.19 11.28
C PHE A 18 -11.31 8.22 12.40
N VAL A 19 -12.11 8.10 13.47
CA VAL A 19 -12.11 9.05 14.59
C VAL A 19 -10.76 9.01 15.32
N LEU A 20 -10.25 7.82 15.64
CA LEU A 20 -8.97 7.67 16.33
C LEU A 20 -7.80 8.22 15.49
N SER A 21 -7.75 7.90 14.20
CA SER A 21 -6.69 8.39 13.31
C SER A 21 -6.74 9.90 13.16
N TYR A 22 -7.93 10.48 13.01
CA TYR A 22 -8.09 11.94 12.95
C TYR A 22 -7.63 12.63 14.24
N ILE A 23 -7.99 12.08 15.41
CA ILE A 23 -7.55 12.58 16.72
C ILE A 23 -6.03 12.45 16.89
N PHE A 24 -5.45 11.29 16.59
CA PHE A 24 -4.00 11.09 16.71
C PHE A 24 -3.19 11.91 15.71
N SER A 25 -3.75 12.22 14.53
CA SER A 25 -3.12 13.13 13.57
C SER A 25 -2.86 14.50 14.19
N PHE A 26 -3.79 15.00 15.02
CA PHE A 26 -3.61 16.27 15.73
C PHE A 26 -2.43 16.25 16.72
N PHE A 27 -2.26 15.14 17.45
CA PHE A 27 -1.15 14.99 18.40
C PHE A 27 0.19 14.78 17.70
N THR A 28 0.24 13.87 16.73
CA THR A 28 1.46 13.57 15.98
C THR A 28 1.95 14.77 15.18
N ARG A 29 1.03 15.60 14.66
CA ARG A 29 1.39 16.88 14.04
C ARG A 29 2.14 17.80 15.01
N ARG A 30 1.71 17.88 16.28
CA ARG A 30 2.41 18.69 17.29
C ARG A 30 3.78 18.10 17.61
N TRP A 31 3.89 16.78 17.74
CA TRP A 31 5.18 16.13 17.97
C TRP A 31 6.14 16.34 16.81
N ALA A 32 5.68 16.23 15.56
CA ALA A 32 6.50 16.50 14.39
C ALA A 32 7.05 17.94 14.39
N VAL A 33 6.25 18.92 14.78
CA VAL A 33 6.71 20.31 14.97
C VAL A 33 7.73 20.41 16.11
N GLN A 34 7.45 19.82 17.27
CA GLN A 34 8.32 19.86 18.45
C GLN A 34 9.70 19.25 18.19
N TYR A 35 9.75 18.13 17.47
CA TYR A 35 10.99 17.43 17.11
C TYR A 35 11.63 17.93 15.81
N ARG A 36 11.11 19.01 15.22
CA ARG A 36 11.57 19.62 13.94
C ARG A 36 11.58 18.64 12.76
N ALA A 37 10.69 17.64 12.78
CA ALA A 37 10.42 16.76 11.65
C ALA A 37 9.46 17.46 10.67
N LEU A 38 9.98 18.47 9.98
CA LEU A 38 9.23 19.30 9.03
C LEU A 38 9.85 19.17 7.64
N ASP A 39 9.00 19.05 6.63
CA ASP A 39 9.45 19.17 5.26
C ASP A 39 9.53 20.65 4.85
N MET A 40 10.76 21.14 4.66
CA MET A 40 11.03 22.53 4.29
C MET A 40 10.95 22.71 2.77
N PRO A 41 10.26 23.75 2.27
CA PRO A 41 10.25 24.07 0.85
C PRO A 41 11.65 24.52 0.40
N ARG A 42 12.45 23.58 -0.13
CA ARG A 42 13.71 23.90 -0.81
C ARG A 42 13.38 24.16 -2.28
N GLY A 43 13.54 25.43 -2.69
CA GLY A 43 13.21 25.91 -4.03
C GLY A 43 13.72 24.98 -5.14
N GLY A 44 12.84 24.68 -6.09
CA GLY A 44 13.14 23.94 -7.32
C GLY A 44 12.56 22.52 -7.40
N ARG A 45 12.44 21.77 -6.29
CA ARG A 45 12.02 20.35 -6.31
C ARG A 45 10.75 20.01 -5.53
N LYS A 46 10.34 20.84 -4.57
CA LYS A 46 9.17 20.58 -3.70
C LYS A 46 8.02 21.55 -4.02
N ILE A 47 6.82 21.00 -4.22
CA ILE A 47 5.62 21.70 -4.74
C ILE A 47 4.91 22.53 -3.65
N HIS A 48 5.19 22.25 -2.37
CA HIS A 48 4.55 22.91 -1.24
C HIS A 48 5.23 24.24 -0.89
N GLU A 49 4.42 25.24 -0.56
CA GLU A 49 4.88 26.61 -0.26
C GLU A 49 5.18 26.84 1.24
N GLN A 50 4.71 25.94 2.12
CA GLN A 50 4.83 26.07 3.58
C GLN A 50 5.54 24.86 4.19
N PRO A 51 6.26 25.02 5.32
CA PRO A 51 6.81 23.90 6.06
C PRO A 51 5.70 22.98 6.57
N THR A 52 5.66 21.75 6.07
CA THR A 52 4.60 20.78 6.37
C THR A 52 5.12 19.70 7.32
N PRO A 53 4.43 19.43 8.46
CA PRO A 53 4.84 18.40 9.39
C PRO A 53 4.81 16.99 8.78
N LEU A 54 5.82 16.18 9.09
CA LEU A 54 5.94 14.77 8.72
C LEU A 54 5.26 13.87 9.79
N TRP A 55 5.49 12.55 9.71
CA TRP A 55 5.02 11.54 10.68
C TRP A 55 3.50 11.31 10.76
N GLY A 56 2.76 11.60 9.68
CA GLY A 56 1.34 11.24 9.61
C GLY A 56 1.08 9.74 9.82
N GLY A 57 1.99 8.89 9.33
CA GLY A 57 1.94 7.44 9.53
C GLY A 57 1.91 7.00 11.01
N LEU A 58 2.51 7.77 11.93
CA LEU A 58 2.46 7.44 13.37
C LEU A 58 1.03 7.56 13.91
N GLY A 59 0.25 8.55 13.46
CA GLY A 59 -1.14 8.72 13.88
C GLY A 59 -2.01 7.55 13.40
N ILE A 60 -1.78 7.11 12.16
CA ILE A 60 -2.43 5.94 11.58
C ILE A 60 -2.03 4.66 12.34
N LEU A 61 -0.75 4.49 12.66
CA LEU A 61 -0.26 3.33 13.43
C LEU A 61 -0.97 3.23 14.79
N LEU A 62 -1.00 4.31 15.57
CA LEU A 62 -1.61 4.33 16.89
C LEU A 62 -3.12 4.00 16.83
N ALA A 63 -3.82 4.56 15.84
CA ALA A 63 -5.23 4.23 15.60
C ALA A 63 -5.41 2.76 15.26
N LEU A 64 -4.64 2.24 14.31
CA LEU A 64 -4.75 0.87 13.84
C LEU A 64 -4.40 -0.14 14.95
N MET A 65 -3.37 0.14 15.75
CA MET A 65 -3.00 -0.68 16.90
C MET A 65 -4.15 -0.75 17.92
N LEU A 66 -4.73 0.39 18.32
CA LEU A 66 -5.83 0.39 19.29
C LEU A 66 -7.06 -0.34 18.77
N VAL A 67 -7.43 -0.13 17.51
CA VAL A 67 -8.57 -0.82 16.89
C VAL A 67 -8.33 -2.32 16.82
N VAL A 68 -7.16 -2.76 16.33
CA VAL A 68 -6.85 -4.19 16.18
C VAL A 68 -6.72 -4.88 17.54
N LEU A 69 -6.09 -4.23 18.53
CA LEU A 69 -6.02 -4.77 19.89
C LEU A 69 -7.41 -4.94 20.50
N PHE A 70 -8.28 -3.93 20.37
CA PHE A 70 -9.68 -4.03 20.81
C PHE A 70 -10.41 -5.22 20.16
N LEU A 71 -10.22 -5.44 18.86
CA LEU A 71 -10.78 -6.59 18.15
C LEU A 71 -10.24 -7.95 18.63
N CYS A 72 -9.02 -7.99 19.18
CA CYS A 72 -8.44 -9.21 19.77
C CYS A 72 -9.04 -9.55 21.14
N PHE A 73 -9.49 -8.56 21.92
CA PHE A 73 -10.04 -8.77 23.25
C PHE A 73 -11.40 -9.49 23.26
N ASP A 74 -12.11 -9.54 22.13
CA ASP A 74 -13.41 -10.22 21.98
C ASP A 74 -13.27 -11.76 21.83
N GLY A 75 -12.23 -12.37 22.39
CA GLY A 75 -12.00 -13.81 22.29
C GLY A 75 -11.78 -14.34 20.86
N GLY A 76 -11.39 -13.47 19.92
CA GLY A 76 -11.08 -13.82 18.53
C GLY A 76 -12.30 -13.95 17.59
N ILE A 77 -13.51 -13.60 18.04
CA ILE A 77 -14.73 -13.70 17.23
C ILE A 77 -14.67 -12.76 16.01
N PHE A 78 -14.21 -11.52 16.22
CA PHE A 78 -14.11 -10.55 15.13
C PHE A 78 -13.03 -10.86 14.11
N LEU A 79 -11.93 -11.49 14.51
CA LEU A 79 -10.81 -11.82 13.63
C LEU A 79 -10.78 -13.32 13.30
N ALA A 80 -11.94 -13.98 13.33
CA ALA A 80 -12.06 -15.41 13.06
C ALA A 80 -11.33 -15.83 11.77
N LYS A 81 -10.56 -16.93 11.86
CA LYS A 81 -9.65 -17.48 10.83
C LYS A 81 -8.34 -16.71 10.61
N ILE A 82 -8.11 -15.61 11.31
CA ILE A 82 -6.78 -14.98 11.42
C ILE A 82 -6.21 -15.38 12.78
N SER A 83 -5.04 -15.98 12.79
CA SER A 83 -4.40 -16.41 14.04
C SER A 83 -3.76 -15.24 14.78
N ILE A 84 -3.59 -15.37 16.09
CA ILE A 84 -3.00 -14.32 16.94
C ILE A 84 -1.56 -14.04 16.51
N GLU A 85 -0.83 -15.08 16.14
CA GLU A 85 0.54 -15.00 15.63
C GLU A 85 0.59 -14.09 14.39
N GLN A 86 -0.35 -14.27 13.45
CA GLN A 86 -0.43 -13.45 12.24
C GLN A 86 -0.71 -11.98 12.55
N ILE A 87 -1.59 -11.70 13.53
CA ILE A 87 -1.88 -10.34 13.99
C ILE A 87 -0.65 -9.73 14.67
N VAL A 88 0.05 -10.48 15.52
CA VAL A 88 1.28 -10.02 16.18
C VAL A 88 2.36 -9.70 15.14
N GLY A 89 2.59 -10.60 14.17
CA GLY A 89 3.54 -10.36 13.07
C GLY A 89 3.17 -9.13 12.24
N PHE A 90 1.88 -8.92 11.97
CA PHE A 90 1.37 -7.72 11.31
C PHE A 90 1.65 -6.44 12.10
N LEU A 91 1.28 -6.40 13.39
CA LEU A 91 1.47 -5.22 14.24
C LEU A 91 2.95 -4.90 14.45
N LEU A 92 3.80 -5.91 14.68
CA LEU A 92 5.25 -5.72 14.79
C LEU A 92 5.84 -5.19 13.47
N GLY A 93 5.40 -5.71 12.33
CA GLY A 93 5.80 -5.22 11.01
C GLY A 93 5.44 -3.74 10.81
N LEU A 94 4.24 -3.32 11.22
CA LEU A 94 3.83 -1.92 11.16
C LEU A 94 4.70 -1.01 12.05
N ILE A 95 5.04 -1.46 13.26
CA ILE A 95 5.95 -0.73 14.16
C ILE A 95 7.33 -0.57 13.51
N VAL A 96 7.90 -1.64 12.96
CA VAL A 96 9.21 -1.62 12.29
C VAL A 96 9.22 -0.64 11.12
N LEU A 97 8.19 -0.68 10.27
CA LEU A 97 8.06 0.25 9.14
C LEU A 97 7.91 1.70 9.59
N ASN A 98 7.10 1.95 10.62
CA ASN A 98 6.89 3.29 11.14
C ASN A 98 8.16 3.87 11.75
N VAL A 99 8.88 3.09 12.57
CA VAL A 99 10.18 3.46 13.12
C VAL A 99 11.18 3.75 12.01
N GLY A 100 11.28 2.85 11.02
CA GLY A 100 12.15 3.05 9.86
C GLY A 100 11.84 4.32 9.09
N GLY A 101 10.56 4.58 8.85
CA GLY A 101 10.10 5.78 8.16
C GLY A 101 10.33 7.06 8.95
N MET A 102 10.11 7.06 10.28
CA MET A 102 10.44 8.22 11.12
C MET A 102 11.95 8.52 11.14
N LEU A 103 12.79 7.48 11.11
CA LEU A 103 14.24 7.62 10.99
C LEU A 103 14.64 8.15 9.62
N ASP A 104 14.02 7.66 8.54
CA ASP A 104 14.28 8.13 7.17
C ASP A 104 13.86 9.60 6.99
N ASP A 105 12.67 9.97 7.47
CA ASP A 105 12.16 11.35 7.46
C ASP A 105 13.10 12.32 8.19
N LYS A 106 13.73 11.88 9.29
CA LYS A 106 14.60 12.73 10.13
C LYS A 106 16.05 12.78 9.67
N TYR A 107 16.61 11.64 9.27
CA TYR A 107 18.05 11.50 9.00
C TYR A 107 18.39 11.35 7.53
N VAL A 108 17.40 11.22 6.64
CA VAL A 108 17.57 11.00 5.19
C VAL A 108 18.49 9.80 4.95
N LEU A 109 17.98 8.61 5.25
CA LEU A 109 18.77 7.39 5.23
C LEU A 109 19.21 7.03 3.81
N LYS A 110 20.33 6.31 3.69
CA LYS A 110 20.75 5.77 2.40
C LYS A 110 19.75 4.68 1.96
N PRO A 111 19.53 4.46 0.65
CA PRO A 111 18.57 3.46 0.17
C PRO A 111 18.78 2.04 0.76
N TRP A 112 20.04 1.63 0.97
CA TRP A 112 20.37 0.34 1.58
C TRP A 112 20.06 0.25 3.08
N GLN A 113 19.97 1.38 3.78
CA GLN A 113 19.54 1.45 5.19
C GLN A 113 18.01 1.44 5.28
N SER A 114 17.36 2.20 4.41
CA SER A 114 15.88 2.32 4.36
C SER A 114 15.21 0.99 3.99
N ILE A 115 15.82 0.16 3.11
CA ILE A 115 15.27 -1.15 2.71
C ILE A 115 15.27 -2.20 3.84
N VAL A 116 16.09 -2.03 4.89
CA VAL A 116 16.16 -2.99 6.00
C VAL A 116 14.80 -3.11 6.71
N PHE A 117 14.08 -2.02 6.88
CA PHE A 117 12.80 -2.02 7.61
C PHE A 117 11.69 -2.78 6.88
N PRO A 118 11.44 -2.58 5.56
CA PRO A 118 10.54 -3.43 4.79
C PRO A 118 10.91 -4.91 4.77
N ILE A 119 12.21 -5.23 4.71
CA ILE A 119 12.69 -6.62 4.77
C ILE A 119 12.32 -7.23 6.12
N LEU A 120 12.67 -6.58 7.22
CA LEU A 120 12.36 -7.05 8.58
C LEU A 120 10.85 -7.19 8.79
N ALA A 121 10.05 -6.22 8.37
CA ALA A 121 8.59 -6.28 8.47
C ALA A 121 7.99 -7.45 7.68
N SER A 122 8.50 -7.71 6.47
CA SER A 122 8.06 -8.84 5.65
C SER A 122 8.44 -10.18 6.26
N LEU A 123 9.65 -10.28 6.84
CA LEU A 123 10.09 -11.49 7.53
C LEU A 123 9.24 -11.77 8.78
N LEU A 124 8.85 -10.76 9.55
CA LEU A 124 7.97 -10.92 10.72
C LEU A 124 6.60 -11.52 10.35
N VAL A 125 6.05 -11.13 9.20
CA VAL A 125 4.80 -11.70 8.66
C VAL A 125 4.97 -13.15 8.20
N ILE A 126 6.12 -13.47 7.60
CA ILE A 126 6.40 -14.84 7.17
C ILE A 126 6.60 -15.75 8.38
N ILE A 127 7.41 -15.32 9.37
CA ILE A 127 7.67 -16.05 10.61
C ILE A 127 6.37 -16.28 11.40
N SER A 128 5.42 -15.35 11.34
CA SER A 128 4.09 -15.54 11.95
C SER A 128 3.17 -16.54 11.22
N GLY A 129 3.66 -17.19 10.16
CA GLY A 129 2.93 -18.19 9.39
C GLY A 129 1.96 -17.59 8.37
N THR A 130 2.05 -16.28 8.07
CA THR A 130 1.30 -15.68 6.96
C THR A 130 2.06 -15.92 5.66
N THR A 131 1.70 -16.98 4.95
CA THR A 131 2.33 -17.35 3.68
C THR A 131 1.30 -17.70 2.61
N ILE A 132 1.66 -17.43 1.36
CA ILE A 132 0.88 -17.80 0.20
C ILE A 132 1.13 -19.29 -0.08
N MET A 133 0.26 -20.15 0.46
CA MET A 133 0.37 -21.60 0.30
C MET A 133 -0.15 -22.12 -1.05
N HIS A 134 -1.02 -21.38 -1.72
CA HIS A 134 -1.59 -21.79 -2.99
C HIS A 134 -1.88 -20.61 -3.91
N VAL A 135 -1.76 -20.84 -5.22
CA VAL A 135 -2.13 -19.90 -6.27
C VAL A 135 -3.04 -20.61 -7.26
N THR A 136 -4.13 -19.96 -7.66
CA THR A 136 -5.04 -20.53 -8.66
C THR A 136 -4.41 -20.45 -10.05
N SER A 137 -4.25 -21.60 -10.71
CA SER A 137 -3.80 -21.70 -12.09
C SER A 137 -4.74 -20.92 -13.03
N PRO A 138 -4.21 -20.03 -13.88
CA PRO A 138 -5.01 -19.34 -14.87
C PRO A 138 -5.57 -20.30 -15.93
N ALA A 139 -4.85 -21.37 -16.26
CA ALA A 139 -5.18 -22.27 -17.36
C ALA A 139 -6.23 -23.32 -16.95
N THR A 140 -6.10 -23.90 -15.76
CA THR A 140 -6.94 -25.04 -15.34
C THR A 140 -7.91 -24.70 -14.21
N SER A 141 -7.85 -23.48 -13.65
CA SER A 141 -8.62 -23.07 -12.46
C SER A 141 -8.37 -23.96 -11.23
N THR A 142 -7.32 -24.79 -11.24
CA THR A 142 -6.89 -25.62 -10.12
C THR A 142 -5.95 -24.85 -9.21
N ALA A 143 -5.93 -25.17 -7.92
CA ALA A 143 -4.98 -24.59 -6.97
C ALA A 143 -3.62 -25.28 -7.08
N TRP A 144 -2.58 -24.51 -7.36
CA TRP A 144 -1.20 -24.97 -7.27
C TRP A 144 -0.67 -24.68 -5.89
N TYR A 145 -0.31 -25.74 -5.16
CA TYR A 145 0.31 -25.62 -3.86
C TYR A 145 1.78 -25.19 -4.01
N LEU A 146 2.22 -24.27 -3.17
CA LEU A 146 3.55 -23.63 -3.20
C LEU A 146 4.44 -24.08 -2.03
N ASN A 147 4.08 -25.18 -1.37
CA ASN A 147 4.84 -25.83 -0.30
C ASN A 147 5.67 -27.00 -0.87
N TRP A 148 6.38 -26.76 -1.97
CA TRP A 148 7.17 -27.79 -2.67
C TRP A 148 8.28 -28.35 -1.79
N TRP A 149 8.85 -27.49 -0.94
CA TRP A 149 9.79 -27.88 0.08
C TRP A 149 9.40 -27.24 1.40
N THR A 150 9.31 -28.06 2.45
CA THR A 150 9.00 -27.58 3.80
C THR A 150 10.09 -28.01 4.77
N TRP A 151 10.51 -27.09 5.62
CA TRP A 151 11.44 -27.36 6.71
C TRP A 151 10.88 -26.79 8.00
N ARG A 152 10.94 -27.57 9.07
CA ARG A 152 10.40 -27.24 10.39
C ARG A 152 11.55 -27.07 11.39
N PRO A 153 12.24 -25.92 11.40
CA PRO A 153 13.24 -25.64 12.42
C PRO A 153 12.59 -25.45 13.80
N TRP A 154 13.40 -25.62 14.85
CA TRP A 154 13.09 -25.27 16.25
C TRP A 154 11.74 -25.78 16.74
N ASP A 155 11.59 -27.11 16.77
CA ASP A 155 10.40 -27.83 17.28
C ASP A 155 9.06 -27.40 16.66
N GLY A 156 9.10 -26.86 15.43
CA GLY A 156 7.91 -26.46 14.70
C GLY A 156 7.40 -25.05 15.04
N PHE A 157 8.20 -24.21 15.71
CA PHE A 157 7.89 -22.78 15.94
C PHE A 157 7.55 -22.05 14.64
N TYR A 158 8.23 -22.41 13.54
CA TYR A 158 7.94 -21.89 12.21
C TYR A 158 8.14 -22.99 11.15
N VAL A 159 7.34 -22.96 10.09
CA VAL A 159 7.43 -23.88 8.95
C VAL A 159 7.84 -23.10 7.71
N LEU A 160 9.12 -23.16 7.37
CA LEU A 160 9.64 -22.59 6.14
C LEU A 160 9.07 -23.38 4.96
N SER A 161 8.28 -22.73 4.12
CA SER A 161 7.56 -23.30 2.98
C SER A 161 7.99 -22.62 1.68
N LEU A 162 8.86 -23.27 0.91
CA LEU A 162 9.34 -22.75 -0.37
C LEU A 162 8.60 -23.40 -1.56
N PRO A 163 8.28 -22.64 -2.63
CA PRO A 163 8.57 -21.20 -2.85
C PRO A 163 7.55 -20.22 -2.22
N GLY A 164 6.51 -20.67 -1.52
CA GLY A 164 5.44 -19.82 -0.98
C GLY A 164 5.93 -18.62 -0.16
N ASP A 165 6.89 -18.82 0.73
CA ASP A 165 7.45 -17.76 1.58
C ASP A 165 8.24 -16.73 0.76
N LEU A 166 8.97 -17.17 -0.26
CA LEU A 166 9.69 -16.27 -1.17
C LEU A 166 8.72 -15.41 -1.98
N ILE A 167 7.63 -16.00 -2.48
CA ILE A 167 6.59 -15.26 -3.22
C ILE A 167 5.91 -14.25 -2.30
N THR A 168 5.64 -14.64 -1.05
CA THR A 168 5.07 -13.76 -0.02
C THR A 168 6.00 -12.58 0.27
N PHE A 169 7.29 -12.84 0.45
CA PHE A 169 8.31 -11.81 0.65
C PHE A 169 8.34 -10.82 -0.52
N VAL A 170 8.45 -11.33 -1.75
CA VAL A 170 8.50 -10.49 -2.96
C VAL A 170 7.21 -9.68 -3.10
N TRP A 171 6.04 -10.28 -2.83
CA TRP A 171 4.75 -9.59 -2.88
C TRP A 171 4.68 -8.42 -1.90
N LEU A 172 5.03 -8.64 -0.63
CA LEU A 172 5.04 -7.58 0.39
C LEU A 172 6.01 -6.46 0.01
N MET A 173 7.21 -6.81 -0.45
CA MET A 173 8.20 -5.83 -0.91
C MET A 173 7.70 -5.00 -2.09
N VAL A 174 7.09 -5.64 -3.10
CA VAL A 174 6.49 -4.94 -4.25
C VAL A 174 5.38 -4.00 -3.79
N ALA A 175 4.49 -4.45 -2.91
CA ALA A 175 3.39 -3.63 -2.42
C ALA A 175 3.90 -2.40 -1.63
N VAL A 176 4.87 -2.60 -0.72
CA VAL A 176 5.51 -1.52 0.05
C VAL A 176 6.17 -0.49 -0.85
N TYR A 177 6.96 -0.93 -1.83
CA TYR A 177 7.65 -0.01 -2.73
C TYR A 177 6.70 0.68 -3.71
N ALA A 178 5.62 0.00 -4.13
CA ALA A 178 4.54 0.59 -4.93
C ALA A 178 3.96 1.82 -4.28
N THR A 179 3.59 1.74 -3.00
CA THR A 179 3.02 2.87 -2.27
C THR A 179 4.08 3.90 -1.88
N LYS A 180 5.28 3.48 -1.45
CA LYS A 180 6.41 4.39 -1.15
C LYS A 180 6.71 5.32 -2.33
N ILE A 181 6.82 4.77 -3.54
CA ILE A 181 7.16 5.54 -4.74
C ILE A 181 5.98 6.40 -5.22
N THR A 182 4.75 5.95 -4.99
CA THR A 182 3.54 6.69 -5.37
C THR A 182 3.28 7.89 -4.45
N ASP A 183 3.90 7.95 -3.27
CA ASP A 183 3.73 9.03 -2.28
C ASP A 183 4.43 10.33 -2.67
N GLY A 184 4.11 10.86 -3.85
CA GLY A 184 4.58 12.16 -4.35
C GLY A 184 3.49 13.23 -4.41
N LEU A 185 2.24 12.89 -4.11
CA LEU A 185 1.10 13.80 -4.10
C LEU A 185 0.24 13.60 -2.83
N ASP A 186 -0.07 14.71 -2.15
CA ASP A 186 -0.96 14.86 -0.99
C ASP A 186 -2.26 14.07 -1.18
N GLY A 187 -2.48 13.08 -0.32
CA GLY A 187 -3.69 12.27 -0.32
C GLY A 187 -3.70 11.12 -1.31
N LEU A 188 -2.78 11.05 -2.28
CA LEU A 188 -2.83 10.03 -3.33
C LEU A 188 -2.75 8.60 -2.75
N VAL A 189 -1.70 8.30 -2.01
CA VAL A 189 -1.48 6.96 -1.40
C VAL A 189 -2.53 6.67 -0.34
N THR A 190 -2.87 7.66 0.49
CA THR A 190 -3.91 7.54 1.51
C THR A 190 -5.24 7.10 0.88
N GLY A 191 -5.66 7.75 -0.22
CA GLY A 191 -6.90 7.38 -0.91
C GLY A 191 -6.84 6.04 -1.64
N ILE A 192 -5.72 5.71 -2.31
CA ILE A 192 -5.53 4.38 -2.93
C ILE A 192 -5.61 3.28 -1.86
N THR A 193 -5.10 3.53 -0.66
CA THR A 193 -5.15 2.59 0.47
C THR A 193 -6.56 2.37 0.96
N VAL A 194 -7.35 3.44 1.12
CA VAL A 194 -8.79 3.34 1.46
C VAL A 194 -9.53 2.53 0.40
N ILE A 195 -9.31 2.82 -0.88
CA ILE A 195 -9.95 2.09 -1.99
C ILE A 195 -9.54 0.62 -1.98
N GLY A 196 -8.24 0.33 -1.83
CA GLY A 196 -7.73 -1.04 -1.80
C GLY A 196 -8.28 -1.86 -0.64
N ALA A 197 -8.28 -1.28 0.56
CA ALA A 197 -8.86 -1.89 1.74
C ALA A 197 -10.37 -2.13 1.56
N ALA A 198 -11.10 -1.16 1.02
CA ALA A 198 -12.51 -1.33 0.71
C ALA A 198 -12.75 -2.47 -0.28
N MET A 199 -12.00 -2.57 -1.38
CA MET A 199 -12.17 -3.64 -2.36
C MET A 199 -11.86 -5.03 -1.79
N VAL A 200 -10.80 -5.15 -0.98
CA VAL A 200 -10.48 -6.42 -0.30
C VAL A 200 -11.55 -6.77 0.75
N GLY A 201 -12.04 -5.77 1.49
CA GLY A 201 -13.12 -5.94 2.47
C GLY A 201 -14.43 -6.37 1.83
N LEU A 202 -14.84 -5.70 0.74
CA LEU A 202 -16.03 -6.04 -0.05
C LEU A 202 -15.94 -7.48 -0.59
N LEU A 203 -14.82 -7.88 -1.21
CA LEU A 203 -14.66 -9.25 -1.69
C LEU A 203 -14.76 -10.27 -0.54
N SER A 204 -14.22 -9.91 0.62
CA SER A 204 -14.24 -10.77 1.81
C SER A 204 -15.64 -10.87 2.44
N ALA A 205 -16.49 -9.86 2.25
CA ALA A 205 -17.88 -9.87 2.71
C ALA A 205 -18.85 -10.56 1.72
N LEU A 206 -18.44 -10.82 0.47
CA LEU A 206 -19.31 -11.48 -0.51
C LEU A 206 -19.68 -12.91 -0.07
N PRO A 207 -20.91 -13.38 -0.34
CA PRO A 207 -21.37 -14.69 0.09
C PRO A 207 -20.55 -15.88 -0.42
N THR A 208 -19.96 -15.74 -1.60
CA THR A 208 -19.12 -16.78 -2.21
C THR A 208 -17.83 -17.04 -1.42
N TYR A 209 -17.32 -16.05 -0.69
CA TYR A 209 -16.04 -16.16 0.03
C TYR A 209 -16.19 -16.07 1.55
N PHE A 210 -17.12 -15.22 2.02
CA PHE A 210 -17.48 -14.95 3.41
C PHE A 210 -16.36 -15.16 4.45
N GLN A 211 -15.51 -14.15 4.57
CA GLN A 211 -14.37 -14.04 5.50
C GLN A 211 -14.52 -12.77 6.35
N PRO A 212 -15.35 -12.82 7.40
CA PRO A 212 -15.67 -11.64 8.21
C PRO A 212 -14.43 -11.01 8.86
N GLY A 213 -13.49 -11.83 9.37
CA GLY A 213 -12.26 -11.32 10.00
C GLY A 213 -11.39 -10.49 9.06
N SER A 214 -11.23 -10.94 7.82
CA SER A 214 -10.52 -10.17 6.79
C SER A 214 -11.26 -8.89 6.40
N ALA A 215 -12.60 -8.92 6.33
CA ALA A 215 -13.40 -7.74 6.03
C ALA A 215 -13.32 -6.69 7.14
N ILE A 216 -13.35 -7.11 8.41
CA ILE A 216 -13.23 -6.23 9.58
C ILE A 216 -11.81 -5.66 9.68
N LEU A 217 -10.77 -6.46 9.46
CA LEU A 217 -9.39 -5.96 9.43
C LEU A 217 -9.19 -4.95 8.30
N ALA A 218 -9.76 -5.21 7.12
CA ALA A 218 -9.74 -4.27 6.01
C ALA A 218 -10.48 -2.97 6.36
N ALA A 219 -11.60 -3.05 7.09
CA ALA A 219 -12.31 -1.88 7.63
C ALA A 219 -11.45 -1.08 8.62
N ALA A 220 -10.66 -1.75 9.48
CA ALA A 220 -9.75 -1.09 10.41
C ALA A 220 -8.65 -0.32 9.68
N VAL A 221 -8.01 -0.95 8.67
CA VAL A 221 -7.00 -0.31 7.82
C VAL A 221 -7.62 0.84 7.04
N GLY A 222 -8.71 0.59 6.30
CA GLY A 222 -9.39 1.60 5.49
C GLY A 222 -9.89 2.78 6.31
N GLY A 223 -10.51 2.53 7.46
CA GLY A 223 -10.96 3.57 8.40
C GLY A 223 -9.81 4.41 8.94
N SER A 224 -8.69 3.79 9.32
CA SER A 224 -7.52 4.51 9.84
C SER A 224 -6.89 5.43 8.78
N TYR A 225 -6.76 4.97 7.53
CA TYR A 225 -6.29 5.84 6.44
C TYR A 225 -7.33 6.89 6.04
N LEU A 226 -8.62 6.56 6.08
CA LEU A 226 -9.70 7.51 5.81
C LEU A 226 -9.75 8.63 6.85
N GLY A 227 -9.45 8.34 8.13
CA GLY A 227 -9.34 9.34 9.19
C GLY A 227 -8.17 10.31 9.03
N PHE A 228 -7.08 9.86 8.42
CA PHE A 228 -5.93 10.71 8.11
C PHE A 228 -6.15 11.59 6.86
N LEU A 229 -6.98 11.12 5.92
CA LEU A 229 -7.18 11.78 4.62
C LEU A 229 -7.61 13.26 4.70
N PRO A 230 -8.49 13.72 5.62
CA PRO A 230 -8.82 15.13 5.76
C PRO A 230 -7.62 16.03 6.12
N VAL A 231 -6.63 15.48 6.84
CA VAL A 231 -5.40 16.20 7.23
C VAL A 231 -4.38 16.18 6.08
N ASN A 232 -4.41 15.12 5.27
CA ASN A 232 -3.49 14.88 4.16
C ASN A 232 -4.00 15.38 2.79
N LYS A 233 -5.24 15.88 2.70
CA LYS A 233 -5.83 16.41 1.46
C LYS A 233 -5.17 17.73 1.07
N HIS A 234 -4.85 17.90 -0.22
CA HIS A 234 -4.23 19.12 -0.73
C HIS A 234 -5.06 20.40 -0.49
N PRO A 235 -4.44 21.49 0.02
CA PRO A 235 -3.06 21.57 0.52
C PRO A 235 -2.90 20.83 1.85
N ALA A 236 -1.98 19.87 1.94
CA ALA A 236 -1.88 19.02 3.12
C ALA A 236 -1.43 19.79 4.37
N LYS A 237 -2.10 19.53 5.49
CA LYS A 237 -1.74 20.06 6.81
C LYS A 237 -0.67 19.22 7.51
N GLN A 238 -0.53 17.96 7.08
CA GLN A 238 0.47 16.99 7.52
C GLN A 238 0.71 15.98 6.38
N PHE A 239 1.96 15.64 6.16
CA PHE A 239 2.35 14.62 5.20
C PHE A 239 2.29 13.22 5.79
N LEU A 240 1.99 12.25 4.93
CA LEU A 240 1.94 10.84 5.29
C LEU A 240 3.29 10.37 5.86
N GLY A 241 4.38 10.85 5.26
CA GLY A 241 5.75 10.50 5.63
C GLY A 241 6.13 9.10 5.18
N GLU A 242 7.41 8.79 5.24
CA GLU A 242 7.95 7.51 4.77
C GLU A 242 7.33 6.29 5.49
N GLY A 243 7.02 6.45 6.79
CA GLY A 243 6.41 5.39 7.58
C GLY A 243 4.98 5.09 7.13
N GLY A 244 4.18 6.12 6.87
CA GLY A 244 2.78 5.94 6.47
C GLY A 244 2.63 5.38 5.05
N SER A 245 3.52 5.74 4.13
CA SER A 245 3.49 5.27 2.74
C SER A 245 3.98 3.84 2.61
N THR A 246 5.01 3.43 3.35
CA THR A 246 5.45 2.02 3.39
C THR A 246 4.43 1.13 4.10
N MET A 247 3.84 1.58 5.21
CA MET A 247 2.76 0.88 5.89
C MET A 247 1.54 0.66 4.98
N ALA A 248 1.22 1.60 4.08
CA ALA A 248 0.06 1.49 3.19
C ALA A 248 0.15 0.24 2.30
N GLY A 249 1.28 0.09 1.62
CA GLY A 249 1.57 -1.05 0.76
C GLY A 249 1.64 -2.35 1.56
N PHE A 250 2.29 -2.31 2.72
CA PHE A 250 2.34 -3.46 3.62
C PHE A 250 0.95 -3.91 4.09
N CYS A 251 0.07 -2.99 4.48
CA CYS A 251 -1.30 -3.30 4.89
C CYS A 251 -2.10 -3.94 3.76
N LEU A 252 -2.06 -3.35 2.55
CA LEU A 252 -2.74 -3.91 1.39
C LEU A 252 -2.17 -5.28 1.00
N GLY A 253 -0.85 -5.43 1.06
CA GLY A 253 -0.15 -6.68 0.79
C GLY A 253 -0.53 -7.78 1.77
N PHE A 254 -0.50 -7.47 3.07
CA PHE A 254 -0.91 -8.37 4.16
C PHE A 254 -2.38 -8.77 4.03
N LEU A 255 -3.28 -7.80 3.86
CA LEU A 255 -4.71 -8.03 3.65
C LEU A 255 -4.96 -8.96 2.47
N ALA A 256 -4.22 -8.79 1.37
CA ALA A 256 -4.35 -9.66 0.21
C ALA A 256 -3.98 -11.11 0.49
N ILE A 257 -2.99 -11.36 1.38
CA ILE A 257 -2.57 -12.72 1.75
C ILE A 257 -3.60 -13.35 2.70
N VAL A 258 -3.92 -12.69 3.82
CA VAL A 258 -4.83 -13.26 4.85
C VAL A 258 -6.25 -13.46 4.36
N SER A 259 -6.66 -12.73 3.32
CA SER A 259 -7.98 -12.88 2.71
C SER A 259 -8.03 -14.03 1.68
N SER A 260 -7.24 -15.09 1.86
CA SER A 260 -7.07 -16.22 0.92
C SER A 260 -6.46 -15.85 -0.43
N ALA A 261 -5.29 -15.19 -0.40
CA ALA A 261 -4.51 -14.85 -1.59
C ALA A 261 -5.30 -14.07 -2.66
N LYS A 262 -6.12 -13.11 -2.22
CA LYS A 262 -6.81 -12.11 -3.07
C LYS A 262 -5.84 -11.07 -3.66
N ILE A 263 -4.62 -11.50 -3.92
CA ILE A 263 -3.50 -10.75 -4.50
C ILE A 263 -3.93 -10.09 -5.80
N ALA A 264 -4.74 -10.78 -6.62
CA ALA A 264 -5.22 -10.22 -7.87
C ALA A 264 -6.03 -8.91 -7.70
N ILE A 265 -6.79 -8.75 -6.60
CA ILE A 265 -7.53 -7.50 -6.33
C ILE A 265 -6.58 -6.41 -5.86
N ALA A 266 -5.69 -6.73 -4.91
CA ALA A 266 -4.69 -5.77 -4.45
C ALA A 266 -3.77 -5.33 -5.60
N MET A 267 -3.38 -6.25 -6.49
CA MET A 267 -2.65 -5.96 -7.73
C MET A 267 -3.46 -5.10 -8.69
N ALA A 268 -4.77 -5.32 -8.84
CA ALA A 268 -5.60 -4.48 -9.71
C ALA A 268 -5.67 -3.04 -9.20
N VAL A 269 -5.83 -2.86 -7.89
CA VAL A 269 -5.85 -1.53 -7.25
C VAL A 269 -4.46 -0.87 -7.34
N LEU A 270 -3.39 -1.62 -7.11
CA LEU A 270 -2.01 -1.15 -7.18
C LEU A 270 -1.41 -1.25 -8.59
N ALA A 271 -2.20 -1.54 -9.62
CA ALA A 271 -1.68 -1.86 -10.95
C ALA A 271 -0.88 -0.70 -11.54
N ILE A 272 -1.37 0.53 -11.38
CA ILE A 272 -0.67 1.73 -11.85
C ILE A 272 0.65 1.93 -11.07
N PRO A 273 0.65 2.02 -9.72
CA PRO A 273 1.88 2.07 -8.93
C PRO A 273 2.92 1.00 -9.29
N VAL A 274 2.50 -0.26 -9.38
CA VAL A 274 3.37 -1.39 -9.69
C VAL A 274 3.91 -1.30 -11.12
N ALA A 275 3.06 -0.95 -12.09
CA ALA A 275 3.48 -0.77 -13.48
C ALA A 275 4.48 0.38 -13.61
N ASP A 276 4.26 1.51 -12.92
CA ASP A 276 5.17 2.66 -12.97
C ASP A 276 6.58 2.27 -12.49
N ILE A 277 6.68 1.54 -11.37
CA ILE A 277 7.97 1.02 -10.89
C ILE A 277 8.61 0.12 -11.94
N PHE A 278 7.85 -0.84 -12.48
CA PHE A 278 8.35 -1.79 -13.47
C PHE A 278 8.95 -1.06 -14.69
N PHE A 279 8.23 -0.09 -15.25
CA PHE A 279 8.71 0.65 -16.43
C PHE A 279 9.86 1.61 -16.11
N VAL A 280 9.88 2.24 -14.94
CA VAL A 280 10.99 3.10 -14.51
C VAL A 280 12.27 2.28 -14.36
N VAL A 281 12.20 1.12 -13.69
CA VAL A 281 13.34 0.21 -13.53
C VAL A 281 13.79 -0.32 -14.89
N LEU A 282 12.87 -0.82 -15.73
CA LEU A 282 13.19 -1.37 -17.05
C LEU A 282 13.91 -0.34 -17.93
N ARG A 283 13.42 0.90 -17.96
CA ARG A 283 14.02 2.00 -18.70
C ARG A 283 15.42 2.35 -18.20
N ARG A 284 15.65 2.32 -16.89
CA ARG A 284 16.97 2.59 -16.29
C ARG A 284 17.96 1.51 -16.65
N CYS A 285 17.55 0.24 -16.57
CA CYS A 285 18.36 -0.89 -17.01
C CYS A 285 18.74 -0.76 -18.49
N TRP A 286 17.79 -0.41 -19.37
CA TRP A 286 18.09 -0.14 -20.78
C TRP A 286 19.05 1.03 -21.00
N ARG A 287 19.02 2.05 -20.14
CA ARG A 287 19.94 3.20 -20.19
C ARG A 287 21.24 3.00 -19.40
N ARG A 288 21.47 1.80 -18.84
CA ARG A 288 22.61 1.48 -17.95
C ARG A 288 22.76 2.46 -16.77
N GLN A 289 21.64 3.00 -16.29
CA GLN A 289 21.61 3.90 -15.14
C GLN A 289 21.30 3.12 -13.86
N ASN A 290 21.80 3.60 -12.72
CA ASN A 290 21.54 2.97 -11.43
C ASN A 290 20.02 3.00 -11.11
N PRO A 291 19.36 1.82 -10.95
CA PRO A 291 17.95 1.73 -10.62
C PRO A 291 17.58 2.37 -9.27
N PHE A 292 18.53 2.55 -8.36
CA PHE A 292 18.31 3.02 -6.99
C PHE A 292 18.48 4.54 -6.80
N LYS A 293 18.72 5.31 -7.87
CA LYS A 293 18.84 6.78 -7.79
C LYS A 293 17.44 7.43 -7.82
N GLY A 294 17.09 8.29 -6.85
CA GLY A 294 15.78 8.97 -6.83
C GLY A 294 15.62 10.00 -7.95
N ASP A 295 14.50 9.99 -8.67
CA ASP A 295 14.23 10.88 -9.83
C ASP A 295 12.73 11.19 -9.99
N ASP A 296 12.41 12.23 -10.75
CA ASP A 296 11.05 12.76 -10.95
C ASP A 296 10.36 12.12 -12.18
N THR A 297 10.80 10.91 -12.54
CA THR A 297 10.35 10.19 -13.74
C THR A 297 9.11 9.33 -13.52
N HIS A 298 8.48 9.42 -12.36
CA HIS A 298 7.28 8.63 -12.03
C HIS A 298 6.03 9.18 -12.72
N LEU A 299 5.06 8.32 -13.00
CA LEU A 299 3.86 8.64 -13.79
C LEU A 299 3.14 9.90 -13.30
N HIS A 300 2.99 10.07 -11.98
CA HIS A 300 2.29 11.22 -11.41
C HIS A 300 3.03 12.55 -11.67
N PHE A 301 4.36 12.57 -11.62
CA PHE A 301 5.15 13.74 -12.02
C PHE A 301 5.07 14.00 -13.54
N ARG A 302 5.05 12.94 -14.35
CA ARG A 302 4.92 13.04 -15.82
C ARG A 302 3.56 13.60 -16.24
N LEU A 303 2.48 13.15 -15.62
CA LEU A 303 1.13 13.68 -15.85
C LEU A 303 1.06 15.17 -15.53
N ARG A 304 1.69 15.59 -14.44
CA ARG A 304 1.81 17.01 -14.06
C ARG A 304 2.65 17.80 -15.06
N ALA A 305 3.80 17.26 -15.48
CA ALA A 305 4.66 17.88 -16.49
C ALA A 305 3.97 17.99 -17.88
N ALA A 306 3.06 17.08 -18.20
CA ALA A 306 2.24 17.16 -19.41
C ALA A 306 1.21 18.31 -19.36
N GLY A 307 0.86 18.79 -18.16
CA GLY A 307 -0.03 19.92 -17.92
C GLY A 307 -1.28 19.60 -17.10
N LEU A 308 -1.43 18.39 -16.56
CA LEU A 308 -2.61 18.04 -15.77
C LEU A 308 -2.61 18.77 -14.41
N PRO A 309 -3.76 19.32 -13.97
CA PRO A 309 -3.88 19.91 -12.65
C PRO A 309 -3.65 18.88 -11.53
N TYR A 310 -3.23 19.38 -10.37
CA TYR A 310 -2.83 18.56 -9.22
C TYR A 310 -3.99 17.68 -8.76
N LYS A 311 -5.14 18.33 -8.49
CA LYS A 311 -6.37 17.65 -8.06
C LYS A 311 -6.87 16.65 -9.10
N THR A 312 -6.81 17.00 -10.38
CA THR A 312 -7.25 16.11 -11.48
C THR A 312 -6.41 14.85 -11.54
N THR A 313 -5.10 14.93 -11.31
CA THR A 313 -4.20 13.77 -11.29
C THR A 313 -4.59 12.80 -10.16
N ILE A 314 -4.87 13.32 -8.96
CA ILE A 314 -5.28 12.49 -7.82
C ILE A 314 -6.62 11.81 -8.10
N TRP A 315 -7.65 12.58 -8.50
CA TRP A 315 -8.97 12.03 -8.80
C TRP A 315 -8.93 10.98 -9.90
N LEU A 316 -8.15 11.21 -10.96
CA LEU A 316 -7.96 10.24 -12.03
C LEU A 316 -7.38 8.93 -11.50
N LEU A 317 -6.30 9.00 -10.73
CA LEU A 317 -5.63 7.80 -10.19
C LEU A 317 -6.52 7.05 -9.18
N TRP A 318 -7.27 7.76 -8.35
CA TRP A 318 -8.28 7.15 -7.48
C TRP A 318 -9.39 6.47 -8.27
N LEU A 319 -9.93 7.14 -9.30
CA LEU A 319 -10.99 6.59 -10.14
C LEU A 319 -10.52 5.34 -10.87
N VAL A 320 -9.33 5.35 -11.45
CA VAL A 320 -8.78 4.15 -12.12
C VAL A 320 -8.55 3.02 -11.13
N SER A 321 -8.03 3.31 -9.93
CA SER A 321 -7.84 2.30 -8.87
C SER A 321 -9.18 1.69 -8.43
N ALA A 322 -10.21 2.52 -8.24
CA ALA A 322 -11.54 2.08 -7.84
C ALA A 322 -12.25 1.29 -8.96
N ALA A 323 -12.14 1.75 -10.21
CA ALA A 323 -12.69 1.04 -11.37
C ALA A 323 -12.02 -0.32 -11.58
N ALA A 324 -10.69 -0.38 -11.49
CA ALA A 324 -9.93 -1.62 -11.58
C ALA A 324 -10.28 -2.59 -10.46
N GLY A 325 -10.34 -2.10 -9.20
CA GLY A 325 -10.78 -2.91 -8.06
C GLY A 325 -12.20 -3.45 -8.24
N SER A 326 -13.13 -2.60 -8.71
CA SER A 326 -14.53 -2.98 -8.93
C SER A 326 -14.68 -4.03 -10.02
N LEU A 327 -13.97 -3.88 -11.15
CA LEU A 327 -13.91 -4.90 -12.20
C LEU A 327 -13.29 -6.21 -11.67
N ALA A 328 -12.26 -6.13 -10.83
CA ALA A 328 -11.64 -7.30 -10.23
C ALA A 328 -12.55 -8.05 -9.23
N LEU A 329 -13.61 -7.43 -8.71
CA LEU A 329 -14.63 -8.10 -7.89
C LEU A 329 -15.51 -9.04 -8.73
N THR A 330 -15.86 -8.64 -9.96
CA THR A 330 -16.79 -9.40 -10.82
C THR A 330 -16.08 -10.41 -11.72
N LEU A 331 -14.82 -10.17 -12.05
CA LEU A 331 -14.04 -11.04 -12.92
C LEU A 331 -13.58 -12.32 -12.22
N GLN A 332 -13.53 -13.42 -12.96
CA GLN A 332 -12.82 -14.65 -12.55
C GLN A 332 -11.30 -14.49 -12.68
N THR A 333 -10.52 -15.46 -12.18
CA THR A 333 -9.05 -15.44 -12.16
C THR A 333 -8.41 -15.00 -13.48
N ARG A 334 -8.84 -15.58 -14.62
CA ARG A 334 -8.33 -15.20 -15.96
C ARG A 334 -8.62 -13.73 -16.29
N GLY A 335 -9.84 -13.28 -16.03
CA GLY A 335 -10.24 -11.90 -16.26
C GLY A 335 -9.44 -10.91 -15.41
N LYS A 336 -9.15 -11.25 -14.15
CA LYS A 336 -8.31 -10.41 -13.27
C LYS A 336 -6.88 -10.28 -13.80
N ILE A 337 -6.30 -11.38 -14.29
CA ILE A 337 -4.95 -11.36 -14.89
C ILE A 337 -4.93 -10.51 -16.16
N PHE A 338 -5.93 -10.68 -17.02
CA PHE A 338 -6.06 -9.86 -18.24
C PHE A 338 -6.22 -8.38 -17.91
N LEU A 339 -7.02 -8.04 -16.89
CA LEU A 339 -7.20 -6.67 -16.41
C LEU A 339 -5.87 -6.06 -15.96
N VAL A 340 -5.14 -6.74 -15.06
CA VAL A 340 -3.83 -6.28 -14.57
C VAL A 340 -2.85 -6.14 -15.73
N GLY A 341 -2.78 -7.12 -16.63
CA GLY A 341 -1.91 -7.06 -17.82
C GLY A 341 -2.24 -5.88 -18.73
N THR A 342 -3.52 -5.63 -18.98
CA THR A 342 -3.99 -4.48 -19.77
C THR A 342 -3.60 -3.16 -19.11
N MET A 343 -3.76 -3.03 -17.79
CA MET A 343 -3.38 -1.83 -17.05
C MET A 343 -1.87 -1.57 -17.08
N VAL A 344 -1.05 -2.63 -16.98
CA VAL A 344 0.40 -2.53 -17.13
C VAL A 344 0.74 -2.01 -18.53
N ILE A 345 0.17 -2.61 -19.59
CA ILE A 345 0.42 -2.17 -20.97
C ILE A 345 0.01 -0.70 -21.18
N LEU A 346 -1.21 -0.32 -20.74
CA LEU A 346 -1.71 1.04 -20.86
C LEU A 346 -0.83 2.04 -20.11
N THR A 347 -0.36 1.69 -18.91
CA THR A 347 0.55 2.55 -18.14
C THR A 347 1.87 2.76 -18.89
N GLY A 348 2.41 1.70 -19.51
CA GLY A 348 3.60 1.79 -20.36
C GLY A 348 3.39 2.69 -21.58
N LEU A 349 2.26 2.53 -22.29
CA LEU A 349 1.89 3.34 -23.45
C LEU A 349 1.71 4.81 -23.10
N ILE A 350 0.98 5.11 -22.00
CA ILE A 350 0.79 6.48 -21.50
C ILE A 350 2.14 7.09 -21.14
N SER A 351 2.99 6.33 -20.43
CA SER A 351 4.33 6.80 -20.03
C SER A 351 5.20 7.13 -21.24
N TRP A 352 5.16 6.29 -22.29
CA TRP A 352 5.86 6.53 -23.55
C TRP A 352 5.30 7.74 -24.33
N PHE A 353 3.99 7.86 -24.43
CA PHE A 353 3.32 8.96 -25.11
C PHE A 353 3.62 10.31 -24.44
N ILE A 354 3.61 10.36 -23.11
CA ILE A 354 3.95 11.58 -22.36
C ILE A 354 5.41 11.97 -22.60
N ASP A 355 6.34 11.01 -22.66
CA ASP A 355 7.74 11.32 -23.00
C ASP A 355 7.88 11.97 -24.37
N ASP A 356 7.15 11.45 -25.36
CA ASP A 356 7.18 11.99 -26.72
C ASP A 356 6.61 13.42 -26.75
N LEU A 357 5.49 13.66 -26.06
CA LEU A 357 4.92 15.00 -25.92
C LEU A 357 5.89 15.99 -25.26
N ILE A 358 6.56 15.58 -24.18
CA ILE A 358 7.54 16.41 -23.48
C ILE A 358 8.72 16.74 -24.41
N LYS A 359 9.26 15.73 -25.12
CA LYS A 359 10.35 15.92 -26.09
C LYS A 359 9.98 16.90 -27.20
N ARG A 360 8.76 16.80 -27.75
CA ARG A 360 8.26 17.74 -28.78
C ARG A 360 8.15 19.17 -28.23
N LYS A 361 7.62 19.35 -27.02
CA LYS A 361 7.55 20.68 -26.37
C LYS A 361 8.93 21.28 -26.11
N THR A 362 9.93 20.49 -25.71
CA THR A 362 11.30 20.97 -25.52
C THR A 362 12.01 21.30 -26.84
N LYS A 363 11.78 20.50 -27.89
CA LYS A 363 12.36 20.74 -29.23
C LYS A 363 11.81 22.00 -29.88
N ASN A 364 10.55 22.34 -29.62
CA ASN A 364 9.94 23.59 -30.10
C ASN A 364 10.31 24.83 -29.27
N ARG A 365 11.06 24.67 -28.16
CA ARG A 365 11.49 25.76 -27.27
C ARG A 365 12.99 26.07 -27.35
N SER A 366 13.76 25.38 -28.19
CA SER A 366 15.15 25.79 -28.48
C SER A 366 15.13 27.09 -29.29
N PRO A 367 15.78 28.17 -28.83
CA PRO A 367 15.85 29.41 -29.58
C PRO A 367 16.62 29.19 -30.89
N GLN A 368 16.06 29.70 -31.99
CA GLN A 368 16.84 30.13 -33.14
C GLN A 368 17.63 31.39 -32.77
#